data_AF-A0A414AKU6-F1
#
_entry.id   AF-A0A414AKU6-F1
#
_cell.length_a   1.000
_cell.length_b   1.000
_cell.length_c   1.000
_cell.angle_alpha   90.00
_cell.angle_beta   90.00
_cell.angle_gamma   90.00
#
_symmetry.space_group_name_H-M   'P 1'
#
loop_
_entity.id
_entity.type
_entity.pdbx_description
1 polymer ?
#
loop_
_entity_poly.entity_id
_entity_poly.type
_entity_poly.pdbx_seq_one_letter_code
_entity_poly.pdbx_strand_id
1 'polypeptide(L)'
;MAEFQELIKNFDRIRDYMRQFYVYGFKVRNDFSEKSARTYDNERRRIESWLSRYTKSDYTSKGKHVYINVDSKTIPQNPLYAAWKSKSFTDNDLMLHFFILDLLWDCPEGISSNTVTDLISHNYGVVFDTQTVRLKLKEYETLGILVSHKAGKTLSYALAPLMPMETEPQCVNSGDMEPDGTEEGEQNLWQCLMTAVKYFQEAAPFGCIGSTILDRQDECNDLFQFKHHFIVHTLEDGILADILTAVREKRMIRFENKSSRSGQVSTLSGVPLKIFVSTQTGRRYLCLYLPERRRFSNSRLDSITRVTLLEPCAFYEEVLRDLEKNKEKCWGVSFGSGTSRMEEVCIKLYIDEEKEPYILNRLYREGRGGEIMKIRENQFLYTGTFFDTNEMLSWVKTFTGRIMDIQGTNIFSIAKVTRDWEKMYEMYCGNEE
;
A
#
# COMPACT_ATOMS: atom_id res chain seq x y z
N MET A 1 15.49 -15.51 -31.22
CA MET A 1 14.64 -15.76 -30.03
C MET A 1 14.91 -14.63 -29.06
N ALA A 2 13.89 -13.95 -28.53
CA ALA A 2 14.13 -12.89 -27.55
C ALA A 2 14.83 -13.47 -26.32
N GLU A 3 16.01 -12.97 -26.02
CA GLU A 3 16.82 -13.31 -24.86
C GLU A 3 16.05 -12.95 -23.58
N PHE A 4 16.25 -13.73 -22.51
CA PHE A 4 15.57 -13.48 -21.25
C PHE A 4 16.10 -12.18 -20.62
N GLN A 5 15.20 -11.25 -20.28
CA GLN A 5 15.55 -9.98 -19.65
C GLN A 5 14.99 -9.94 -18.23
N GLU A 6 15.88 -9.77 -17.25
CA GLU A 6 15.53 -9.64 -15.84
C GLU A 6 14.79 -8.33 -15.53
N LEU A 7 15.06 -7.28 -16.31
CA LEU A 7 14.43 -5.99 -16.10
C LEU A 7 12.97 -5.94 -16.55
N ILE A 8 12.19 -5.10 -15.87
CA ILE A 8 10.75 -4.94 -16.00
C ILE A 8 10.43 -3.68 -16.80
N LYS A 9 9.81 -3.86 -17.98
CA LYS A 9 9.25 -2.74 -18.77
C LYS A 9 7.89 -2.27 -18.25
N ASN A 10 7.06 -3.20 -17.76
CA ASN A 10 5.71 -2.93 -17.30
C ASN A 10 5.50 -3.55 -15.92
N PHE A 11 5.31 -2.70 -14.91
CA PHE A 11 5.16 -3.11 -13.52
C PHE A 11 3.82 -3.82 -13.25
N ASP A 12 2.73 -3.41 -13.91
CA ASP A 12 1.39 -3.99 -13.70
C ASP A 12 1.37 -5.50 -13.90
N ARG A 13 2.11 -5.99 -14.91
CA ARG A 13 2.19 -7.42 -15.20
C ARG A 13 2.91 -8.20 -14.09
N ILE A 14 4.01 -7.66 -13.57
CA ILE A 14 4.74 -8.30 -12.47
C ILE A 14 3.95 -8.24 -11.17
N ARG A 15 3.33 -7.08 -10.88
CA ARG A 15 2.44 -6.88 -9.75
C ARG A 15 1.33 -7.93 -9.71
N ASP A 16 0.59 -8.08 -10.81
CA ASP A 16 -0.54 -9.01 -10.87
C ASP A 16 -0.07 -10.46 -10.71
N TYR A 17 1.08 -10.81 -11.28
CA TYR A 17 1.67 -12.13 -11.15
C TYR A 17 2.13 -12.42 -9.70
N MET A 18 2.85 -11.50 -9.07
CA MET A 18 3.27 -11.61 -7.67
C MET A 18 2.07 -11.75 -6.73
N ARG A 19 1.03 -10.94 -6.93
CA ARG A 19 -0.21 -11.04 -6.13
C ARG A 19 -0.83 -12.43 -6.26
N GLN A 20 -1.04 -12.88 -7.50
CA GLN A 20 -1.79 -14.11 -7.79
C GLN A 20 -1.06 -15.39 -7.38
N PHE A 21 0.25 -15.46 -7.64
CA PHE A 21 1.02 -16.68 -7.40
C PHE A 21 1.76 -16.62 -6.08
N TYR A 22 2.49 -15.54 -5.78
CA TYR A 22 3.42 -15.49 -4.66
C TYR A 22 2.79 -15.04 -3.34
N VAL A 23 1.88 -14.06 -3.38
CA VAL A 23 1.23 -13.49 -2.19
C VAL A 23 0.02 -14.31 -1.78
N TYR A 24 -0.90 -14.58 -2.72
CA TYR A 24 -2.03 -15.46 -2.42
C TYR A 24 -1.60 -16.92 -2.27
N GLY A 25 -0.52 -17.33 -2.92
CA GLY A 25 0.15 -18.61 -2.71
C GLY A 25 -0.59 -19.85 -3.21
N PHE A 26 -1.88 -19.77 -3.58
CA PHE A 26 -2.68 -20.96 -3.87
C PHE A 26 -2.73 -21.36 -5.35
N LYS A 27 -2.31 -20.48 -6.28
CA LYS A 27 -2.39 -20.74 -7.72
C LYS A 27 -1.20 -21.55 -8.21
N VAL A 28 -1.46 -22.46 -9.14
CA VAL A 28 -0.45 -23.28 -9.82
C VAL A 28 -0.25 -22.83 -11.26
N ARG A 29 0.84 -23.27 -11.92
CA ARG A 29 1.14 -22.96 -13.33
C ARG A 29 -0.06 -23.14 -14.28
N ASN A 30 -0.89 -24.15 -14.05
CA ASN A 30 -2.05 -24.46 -14.89
C ASN A 30 -3.21 -23.47 -14.70
N ASP A 31 -3.24 -22.70 -13.62
CA ASP A 31 -4.24 -21.65 -13.38
C ASP A 31 -3.93 -20.36 -14.14
N PHE A 32 -2.79 -20.29 -14.84
CA PHE A 32 -2.41 -19.12 -15.62
C PHE A 32 -3.14 -19.10 -16.98
N SER A 33 -4.17 -18.26 -17.08
CA SER A 33 -5.05 -18.18 -18.26
C SER A 33 -4.81 -16.94 -19.16
N GLU A 34 -4.03 -15.96 -18.72
CA GLU A 34 -3.93 -14.66 -19.40
C GLU A 34 -3.07 -14.69 -20.67
N LYS A 35 -2.10 -15.62 -20.79
CA LYS A 35 -1.20 -15.81 -21.96
C LYS A 35 -0.72 -17.28 -22.06
N SER A 36 0.44 -17.50 -22.69
CA SER A 36 1.07 -18.82 -22.81
C SER A 36 1.80 -19.25 -21.54
N ALA A 37 2.00 -20.56 -21.36
CA ALA A 37 2.79 -21.09 -20.25
C ALA A 37 4.24 -20.56 -20.23
N ARG A 38 4.82 -20.25 -21.41
CA ARG A 38 6.15 -19.61 -21.53
C ARG A 38 6.19 -18.22 -20.89
N THR A 39 5.09 -17.47 -20.97
CA THR A 39 4.96 -16.18 -20.28
C THR A 39 5.06 -16.39 -18.77
N TYR A 40 4.31 -17.35 -18.22
CA TYR A 40 4.38 -17.69 -16.80
C TYR A 40 5.81 -18.05 -16.39
N ASP A 41 6.48 -18.92 -17.15
CA ASP A 41 7.84 -19.38 -16.82
C ASP A 41 8.86 -18.22 -16.85
N ASN A 42 8.71 -17.26 -17.77
CA ASN A 42 9.56 -16.07 -17.82
C ASN A 42 9.33 -15.12 -16.64
N GLU A 43 8.08 -14.82 -16.27
CA GLU A 43 7.79 -13.96 -15.11
C GLU A 43 8.24 -14.64 -13.80
N ARG A 44 8.09 -15.98 -13.72
CA ARG A 44 8.61 -16.76 -12.60
C ARG A 44 10.13 -16.62 -12.47
N ARG A 45 10.88 -16.87 -13.54
CA ARG A 45 12.35 -16.74 -13.54
C ARG A 45 12.79 -15.33 -13.17
N ARG A 46 12.07 -14.32 -13.66
CA ARG A 46 12.34 -12.93 -13.32
C ARG A 46 12.19 -12.71 -11.82
N ILE A 47 11.08 -13.11 -11.22
CA ILE A 47 10.86 -12.92 -9.77
C ILE A 47 11.84 -13.75 -8.94
N GLU A 48 12.15 -14.97 -9.36
CA GLU A 48 13.15 -15.81 -8.69
C GLU A 48 14.55 -15.17 -8.71
N SER A 49 14.91 -14.37 -9.71
CA SER A 49 16.25 -13.75 -9.76
C SER A 49 16.50 -12.78 -8.59
N TRP A 50 15.47 -12.08 -8.11
CA TRP A 50 15.57 -11.13 -6.99
C TRP A 50 14.87 -11.57 -5.70
N LEU A 51 13.96 -12.55 -5.72
CA LEU A 51 13.27 -13.08 -4.53
C LEU A 51 13.60 -14.54 -4.18
N SER A 52 14.58 -15.17 -4.82
CA SER A 52 14.92 -16.59 -4.55
C SER A 52 15.08 -16.92 -3.07
N ARG A 53 15.72 -16.04 -2.29
CA ARG A 53 15.94 -16.20 -0.84
C ARG A 53 14.65 -16.23 -0.02
N TYR A 54 13.58 -15.62 -0.52
CA TYR A 54 12.29 -15.45 0.15
C TYR A 54 11.19 -16.29 -0.49
N THR A 55 11.53 -17.11 -1.48
CA THR A 55 10.56 -17.90 -2.24
C THR A 55 10.64 -19.36 -1.81
N LYS A 56 9.48 -19.95 -1.49
CA LYS A 56 9.34 -21.39 -1.28
C LYS A 56 8.33 -21.97 -2.26
N SER A 57 8.33 -23.28 -2.37
CA SER A 57 7.38 -23.99 -3.21
C SER A 57 7.00 -25.31 -2.59
N ASP A 58 5.71 -25.63 -2.63
CA ASP A 58 5.16 -26.89 -2.14
C ASP A 58 4.29 -27.54 -3.21
N TYR A 59 4.06 -28.84 -3.06
CA TYR A 59 3.19 -29.61 -3.95
C TYR A 59 1.83 -29.80 -3.32
N THR A 60 0.78 -29.55 -4.11
CA THR A 60 -0.61 -29.82 -3.76
C THR A 60 -1.22 -30.78 -4.76
N SER A 61 -2.45 -31.25 -4.51
CA SER A 61 -3.24 -32.01 -5.47
C SER A 61 -3.44 -31.29 -6.82
N LYS A 62 -3.34 -29.96 -6.85
CA LYS A 62 -3.41 -29.14 -8.08
C LYS A 62 -2.06 -28.97 -8.78
N GLY A 63 -0.96 -29.34 -8.12
CA GLY A 63 0.40 -29.20 -8.63
C GLY A 63 1.29 -28.32 -7.75
N LYS A 64 2.46 -27.94 -8.29
CA LYS A 64 3.44 -27.08 -7.63
C LYS A 64 2.92 -25.65 -7.56
N HIS A 65 2.77 -25.12 -6.34
CA HIS A 65 2.56 -23.70 -6.10
C HIS A 65 3.82 -23.08 -5.51
N VAL A 66 3.98 -21.77 -5.69
CA VAL A 66 5.14 -21.00 -5.28
C VAL A 66 4.64 -19.84 -4.44
N TYR A 67 5.28 -19.55 -3.31
CA TYR A 67 4.83 -18.50 -2.40
C TYR A 67 6.00 -17.79 -1.73
N ILE A 68 5.75 -16.57 -1.25
CA ILE A 68 6.72 -15.82 -0.44
C ILE A 68 6.65 -16.33 1.00
N ASN A 69 7.79 -16.70 1.55
CA ASN A 69 7.96 -17.04 2.96
C ASN A 69 9.00 -16.10 3.57
N VAL A 70 8.53 -15.19 4.42
CA VAL A 70 9.33 -14.14 5.04
C VAL A 70 8.93 -14.04 6.51
N ASP A 71 9.93 -14.04 7.40
CA ASP A 71 9.74 -13.60 8.78
C ASP A 71 10.01 -12.09 8.86
N SER A 72 8.97 -11.32 9.18
CA SER A 72 9.04 -9.86 9.24
C SER A 72 9.99 -9.34 10.32
N LYS A 73 10.36 -10.17 11.29
CA LYS A 73 11.33 -9.80 12.33
C LYS A 73 12.78 -9.95 11.88
N THR A 74 13.02 -10.75 10.84
CA THR A 74 14.39 -11.06 10.38
C THR A 74 14.82 -10.27 9.16
N ILE A 75 13.88 -9.63 8.46
CA ILE A 75 14.20 -8.85 7.27
C ILE A 75 14.50 -7.40 7.63
N PRO A 76 15.63 -6.83 7.16
CA PRO A 76 15.94 -5.42 7.37
C PRO A 76 15.05 -4.51 6.50
N GLN A 77 14.62 -5.02 5.34
CA GLN A 77 13.80 -4.31 4.37
C GLN A 77 12.79 -5.22 3.70
N ASN A 78 11.69 -4.64 3.20
CA ASN A 78 10.71 -5.34 2.39
C ASN A 78 11.34 -5.85 1.09
N PRO A 79 11.39 -7.18 0.87
CA PRO A 79 12.05 -7.74 -0.30
C PRO A 79 11.32 -7.41 -1.61
N LEU A 80 10.03 -7.04 -1.55
CA LEU A 80 9.25 -6.69 -2.73
C LEU A 80 9.65 -5.33 -3.34
N TYR A 81 10.46 -4.52 -2.66
CA TYR A 81 11.03 -3.30 -3.26
C TYR A 81 11.93 -3.58 -4.46
N ALA A 82 12.54 -4.77 -4.55
CA ALA A 82 13.32 -5.16 -5.71
C ALA A 82 12.47 -5.23 -7.01
N ALA A 83 11.14 -5.36 -6.92
CA ALA A 83 10.24 -5.23 -8.07
C ALA A 83 10.28 -3.81 -8.68
N TRP A 84 10.39 -2.79 -7.83
CA TRP A 84 10.47 -1.40 -8.27
C TRP A 84 11.88 -1.06 -8.79
N LYS A 85 12.91 -1.59 -8.12
CA LYS A 85 14.33 -1.38 -8.47
C LYS A 85 14.75 -2.09 -9.77
N SER A 86 13.98 -3.07 -10.24
CA SER A 86 14.26 -3.81 -11.48
C SER A 86 13.64 -3.18 -12.74
N LYS A 87 13.32 -1.88 -12.72
CA LYS A 87 12.83 -1.16 -13.90
C LYS A 87 13.84 -1.22 -15.05
N SER A 88 13.36 -1.46 -16.27
CA SER A 88 14.22 -1.51 -17.46
C SER A 88 14.78 -0.16 -17.86
N PHE A 89 16.02 -0.17 -18.31
CA PHE A 89 16.74 0.94 -18.94
C PHE A 89 17.39 0.45 -20.25
N THR A 90 17.83 1.39 -21.08
CA THR A 90 18.61 1.11 -22.30
C THR A 90 20.10 1.36 -22.09
N ASP A 91 20.95 0.84 -22.98
CA ASP A 91 22.39 1.11 -22.94
C ASP A 91 22.67 2.61 -23.03
N ASN A 92 21.89 3.33 -23.87
CA ASN A 92 21.97 4.79 -23.99
C ASN A 92 21.60 5.50 -22.68
N ASP A 93 20.62 5.00 -21.92
CA ASP A 93 20.28 5.59 -20.62
C ASP A 93 21.45 5.52 -19.65
N LEU A 94 22.15 4.37 -19.65
CA LEU A 94 23.30 4.14 -18.77
C LEU A 94 24.48 5.03 -19.20
N MET A 95 24.81 5.05 -20.48
CA MET A 95 25.89 5.88 -21.01
C MET A 95 25.64 7.37 -20.76
N LEU A 96 24.45 7.87 -21.11
CA LEU A 96 24.10 9.27 -20.90
C LEU A 96 24.06 9.65 -19.42
N HIS A 97 23.65 8.74 -18.52
CA HIS A 97 23.69 9.00 -17.08
C HIS A 97 25.11 9.34 -16.63
N PHE A 98 26.08 8.47 -16.95
CA PHE A 98 27.46 8.68 -16.51
C PHE A 98 28.13 9.85 -17.21
N PHE A 99 27.99 9.97 -18.53
CA PHE A 99 28.66 11.03 -19.28
C PHE A 99 28.15 12.42 -18.92
N ILE A 100 26.83 12.59 -18.74
CA ILE A 100 26.26 13.89 -18.38
C ILE A 100 26.71 14.28 -16.98
N LEU A 101 26.64 13.37 -16.00
CA LEU A 101 27.01 13.70 -14.62
C LEU A 101 28.50 13.98 -14.47
N ASP A 102 29.37 13.24 -15.15
CA ASP A 102 30.82 13.46 -15.17
C ASP A 102 31.16 14.84 -15.76
N LEU A 103 30.60 15.20 -16.92
CA LEU A 103 30.85 16.51 -17.55
C LEU A 103 30.33 17.68 -16.71
N LEU A 104 29.18 17.52 -16.05
CA LEU A 104 28.58 18.58 -15.25
C LEU A 104 29.22 18.73 -13.87
N TRP A 105 29.94 17.71 -13.39
CA TRP A 105 30.66 17.76 -12.10
C TRP A 105 31.67 18.91 -12.05
N ASP A 106 32.44 19.10 -13.11
CA ASP A 106 33.45 20.16 -13.21
C ASP A 106 32.88 21.49 -13.75
N CYS A 107 31.57 21.59 -13.98
CA CYS A 107 30.92 22.75 -14.61
C CYS A 107 29.79 23.32 -13.73
N PRO A 108 30.11 24.01 -12.61
CA PRO A 108 29.10 24.51 -11.67
C PRO A 108 28.15 25.56 -12.28
N GLU A 109 28.63 26.36 -13.25
CA GLU A 109 27.81 27.33 -13.99
C GLU A 109 26.88 26.67 -15.04
N GLY A 110 27.08 25.38 -15.29
CA GLY A 110 26.35 24.60 -16.26
C GLY A 110 26.72 24.85 -17.72
N ILE A 111 26.31 23.93 -18.58
CA ILE A 111 26.59 23.93 -20.02
C ILE A 111 25.35 23.63 -20.86
N SER A 112 25.35 24.10 -22.11
CA SER A 112 24.21 23.94 -23.03
C SER A 112 24.10 22.51 -23.56
N SER A 113 22.92 22.09 -24.01
CA SER A 113 22.71 20.76 -24.60
C SER A 113 23.63 20.46 -25.79
N ASN A 114 23.95 21.49 -26.60
CA ASN A 114 24.85 21.34 -27.74
C ASN A 114 26.27 21.07 -27.25
N THR A 115 26.74 21.88 -26.29
CA THR A 115 28.06 21.72 -25.67
C THR A 115 28.21 20.36 -25.01
N VAL A 116 27.20 19.89 -24.26
CA VAL A 116 27.19 18.54 -23.69
C VAL A 116 27.34 17.50 -24.78
N THR A 117 26.58 17.61 -25.88
CA THR A 117 26.65 16.67 -27.00
C THR A 117 28.05 16.62 -27.64
N ASP A 118 28.64 17.79 -27.88
CA ASP A 118 29.97 17.91 -28.47
C ASP A 118 31.05 17.35 -27.54
N LEU A 119 30.96 17.65 -26.24
CA LEU A 119 31.88 17.12 -25.23
C LEU A 119 31.76 15.61 -25.05
N ILE A 120 30.55 15.04 -25.14
CA ILE A 120 30.39 13.59 -25.08
C ILE A 120 31.10 12.92 -26.26
N SER A 121 30.92 13.46 -27.46
CA SER A 121 31.58 12.99 -28.68
C SER A 121 33.10 13.10 -28.58
N HIS A 122 33.60 14.23 -28.07
CA HIS A 122 35.03 14.49 -27.95
C HIS A 122 35.71 13.63 -26.86
N ASN A 123 35.13 13.57 -25.66
CA ASN A 123 35.77 12.97 -24.48
C ASN A 123 35.60 11.46 -24.43
N TYR A 124 34.43 10.94 -24.85
CA TYR A 124 34.11 9.50 -24.74
C TYR A 124 34.02 8.81 -26.10
N GLY A 125 34.14 9.53 -27.22
CA GLY A 125 34.15 8.95 -28.57
C GLY A 125 32.78 8.41 -29.03
N VAL A 126 31.68 8.84 -28.40
CA VAL A 126 30.33 8.37 -28.70
C VAL A 126 29.49 9.51 -29.25
N VAL A 127 28.86 9.29 -30.40
CA VAL A 127 28.01 10.28 -31.04
C VAL A 127 26.55 10.03 -30.67
N PHE A 128 25.94 10.98 -29.97
CA PHE A 128 24.50 11.03 -29.76
C PHE A 128 23.87 12.14 -30.60
N ASP A 129 22.62 11.91 -30.99
CA ASP A 129 21.79 12.99 -31.53
C ASP A 129 21.49 14.02 -30.42
N THR A 130 21.61 15.31 -30.76
CA THR A 130 21.45 16.41 -29.80
C THR A 130 20.07 16.42 -29.14
N GLN A 131 19.01 15.99 -29.85
CA GLN A 131 17.67 15.89 -29.28
C GLN A 131 17.61 14.81 -28.20
N THR A 132 18.34 13.70 -28.37
CA THR A 132 18.43 12.63 -27.36
C THR A 132 19.07 13.15 -26.07
N VAL A 133 20.20 13.84 -26.18
CA VAL A 133 20.88 14.47 -25.03
C VAL A 133 19.99 15.51 -24.36
N ARG A 134 19.34 16.36 -25.16
CA ARG A 134 18.40 17.38 -24.67
C ARG A 134 17.22 16.80 -23.90
N LEU A 135 16.65 15.70 -24.39
CA LEU A 135 15.56 15.01 -23.69
C LEU A 135 16.03 14.44 -22.36
N LYS A 136 17.24 13.87 -22.29
CA LYS A 136 17.83 13.35 -21.04
C LYS A 136 18.11 14.45 -20.02
N LEU A 137 18.68 15.58 -20.46
CA LEU A 137 18.92 16.74 -19.59
C LEU A 137 17.60 17.27 -18.99
N LYS A 138 16.55 17.39 -19.82
CA LYS A 138 15.23 17.82 -19.38
C LYS A 138 14.56 16.80 -18.45
N GLU A 139 14.76 15.50 -18.68
CA GLU A 139 14.32 14.44 -17.77
C GLU A 139 14.95 14.64 -16.39
N TYR A 140 16.27 14.85 -16.32
CA TYR A 140 16.99 15.02 -15.06
C TYR A 140 16.68 16.34 -14.36
N GLU A 141 16.42 17.41 -15.12
CA GLU A 141 15.87 18.66 -14.59
C GLU A 141 14.51 18.41 -13.92
N THR A 142 13.62 17.66 -14.59
CA THR A 142 12.29 17.33 -14.05
C THR A 142 12.38 16.47 -12.78
N LEU A 143 13.38 15.60 -12.71
CA LEU A 143 13.66 14.76 -11.54
C LEU A 143 14.39 15.52 -10.41
N GLY A 144 14.83 16.77 -10.64
CA GLY A 144 15.57 17.58 -9.68
C GLY A 144 17.03 17.17 -9.51
N ILE A 145 17.58 16.34 -10.40
CA ILE A 145 19.00 15.97 -10.43
C ILE A 145 19.82 17.12 -11.01
N LEU A 146 19.25 17.82 -12.00
CA LEU A 146 19.86 18.99 -12.64
C LEU A 146 19.01 20.24 -12.37
N VAL A 147 19.66 21.39 -12.42
CA VAL A 147 19.01 22.70 -12.49
C VAL A 147 19.30 23.33 -13.85
N SER A 148 18.38 24.17 -14.34
CA SER A 148 18.58 24.89 -15.59
C SER A 148 18.63 26.41 -15.37
N HIS A 149 19.51 27.07 -16.11
CA HIS A 149 19.69 28.50 -16.08
C HIS A 149 19.59 29.06 -17.50
N LYS A 150 18.78 30.11 -17.66
CA LYS A 150 18.57 30.75 -18.95
C LYS A 150 19.36 32.05 -19.05
N ALA A 151 20.40 32.06 -19.88
CA ALA A 151 21.18 33.25 -20.21
C ALA A 151 20.87 33.67 -21.65
N GLY A 152 20.03 34.70 -21.81
CA GLY A 152 19.57 35.16 -23.13
C GLY A 152 18.74 34.11 -23.87
N LYS A 153 19.23 33.63 -25.02
CA LYS A 153 18.59 32.57 -25.82
C LYS A 153 19.07 31.16 -25.47
N THR A 154 20.11 31.03 -24.66
CA THR A 154 20.74 29.74 -24.34
C THR A 154 20.22 29.22 -23.00
N LEU A 155 19.88 27.93 -22.97
CA LEU A 155 19.52 27.20 -21.77
C LEU A 155 20.69 26.29 -21.40
N SER A 156 21.25 26.50 -20.22
CA SER A 156 22.34 25.70 -19.65
C SER A 156 21.81 24.82 -18.53
N TYR A 157 22.44 23.68 -18.33
CA TYR A 157 22.13 22.73 -17.26
C TYR A 157 23.35 22.56 -16.36
N ALA A 158 23.13 22.54 -15.05
CA ALA A 158 24.15 22.27 -14.04
C ALA A 158 23.64 21.19 -13.07
N LEU A 159 24.55 20.55 -12.32
CA LEU A 159 24.16 19.65 -11.23
C LEU A 159 23.34 20.44 -10.20
N ALA A 160 22.26 19.82 -9.69
CA ALA A 160 21.56 20.40 -8.56
C ALA A 160 22.50 20.44 -7.34
N PRO A 161 22.49 21.53 -6.56
CA PRO A 161 23.32 21.61 -5.37
C PRO A 161 22.95 20.51 -4.38
N LEU A 162 23.96 19.93 -3.73
CA LEU A 162 23.75 19.01 -2.62
C LEU A 162 23.00 19.74 -1.49
N MET A 163 22.21 18.99 -0.71
CA MET A 163 21.53 19.59 0.42
C MET A 163 22.56 20.01 1.48
N PRO A 164 22.41 21.16 2.17
CA PRO A 164 23.37 21.62 3.17
C PRO A 164 23.69 20.60 4.26
N MET A 165 22.69 19.78 4.63
CA MET A 165 22.81 18.69 5.60
C MET A 165 23.60 17.45 5.09
N GLU A 166 23.83 17.33 3.78
CA GLU A 166 24.69 16.28 3.18
C GLU A 166 26.17 16.69 3.21
N THR A 167 26.48 17.99 3.33
CA THR A 167 27.85 18.52 3.14
C THR A 167 28.50 19.06 4.42
N GLU A 168 27.71 19.48 5.41
CA GLU A 168 28.23 20.02 6.68
C GLU A 168 27.64 19.27 7.89
N PRO A 169 28.45 18.87 8.89
CA PRO A 169 27.93 18.31 10.13
C PRO A 169 27.15 19.39 10.88
N GLN A 170 25.82 19.31 10.85
CA GLN A 170 24.94 20.20 11.61
C GLN A 170 24.64 19.55 12.95
N CYS A 171 25.14 20.14 14.03
CA CYS A 171 24.90 19.67 15.40
C CYS A 171 23.45 19.96 15.80
N VAL A 172 22.75 18.93 16.29
CA VAL A 172 21.45 19.10 16.92
C VAL A 172 21.69 19.20 18.43
N ASN A 173 21.33 20.34 19.05
CA ASN A 173 21.28 20.43 20.50
C ASN A 173 20.20 19.45 21.00
N SER A 174 20.61 18.34 21.62
CA SER A 174 19.70 17.43 22.31
C SER A 174 19.13 18.13 23.55
N GLY A 175 18.02 18.84 23.36
CA GLY A 175 17.23 19.37 24.47
C GLY A 175 16.57 18.23 25.25
N ASP A 176 16.72 18.30 26.58
CA ASP A 176 15.94 17.57 27.60
C ASP A 176 16.11 16.05 27.69
N MET A 177 17.34 15.54 27.67
CA MET A 177 17.66 14.21 28.21
C MET A 177 18.70 14.34 29.31
N GLU A 178 18.37 13.92 30.54
CA GLU A 178 19.36 13.92 31.63
C GLU A 178 20.57 13.05 31.23
N PRO A 179 21.80 13.53 31.50
CA PRO A 179 23.00 12.83 31.11
C PRO A 179 23.18 11.61 32.01
N ASP A 180 22.77 10.44 31.52
CA ASP A 180 23.42 9.20 31.95
C ASP A 180 24.84 9.25 31.36
N GLY A 181 25.85 9.02 32.20
CA GLY A 181 27.26 9.46 32.04
C GLY A 181 28.07 8.84 30.89
N THR A 182 27.48 8.62 29.73
CA THR A 182 28.13 8.27 28.48
C THR A 182 28.15 9.50 27.58
N GLU A 183 29.35 9.99 27.29
CA GLU A 183 29.76 10.97 26.26
C GLU A 183 28.63 11.77 25.60
N GLU A 184 28.62 13.10 25.82
CA GLU A 184 27.81 14.09 25.09
C GLU A 184 28.01 13.90 23.57
N GLY A 185 27.24 13.00 22.99
CA GLY A 185 27.35 12.63 21.58
C GLY A 185 26.67 13.67 20.73
N GLU A 186 27.45 14.54 20.10
CA GLU A 186 27.01 15.42 19.03
C GLU A 186 26.32 14.59 17.92
N GLN A 187 24.99 14.49 17.96
CA GLN A 187 24.25 13.81 16.89
C GLN A 187 24.17 14.73 15.68
N ASN A 188 24.84 14.33 14.61
CA ASN A 188 24.71 14.95 13.29
C ASN A 188 23.26 14.78 12.80
N LEU A 189 22.62 15.88 12.38
CA LEU A 189 21.26 15.89 11.81
C LEU A 189 21.08 14.85 10.70
N TRP A 190 22.12 14.61 9.89
CA TRP A 190 22.12 13.58 8.85
C TRP A 190 21.92 12.18 9.42
N GLN A 191 22.58 11.85 10.54
CA GLN A 191 22.45 10.55 11.20
C GLN A 191 21.05 10.36 11.77
N CYS A 192 20.46 11.42 12.34
CA CYS A 192 19.07 11.42 12.79
C CYS A 192 18.10 11.19 11.61
N LEU A 193 18.36 11.84 10.46
CA LEU A 193 17.57 11.63 9.25
C LEU A 193 17.71 10.20 8.73
N MET A 194 18.92 9.64 8.67
CA MET A 194 19.12 8.25 8.25
C MET A 194 18.43 7.27 9.20
N THR A 195 18.45 7.53 10.51
CA THR A 195 17.69 6.76 11.50
C THR A 195 16.18 6.85 11.22
N ALA A 196 15.67 8.04 10.91
CA ALA A 196 14.26 8.20 10.52
C ALA A 196 13.94 7.45 9.22
N VAL A 197 14.82 7.48 8.21
CA VAL A 197 14.66 6.74 6.96
C VAL A 197 14.64 5.23 7.21
N LYS A 198 15.51 4.70 8.08
CA LYS A 198 15.53 3.28 8.49
C LYS A 198 14.17 2.83 9.04
N TYR A 199 13.49 3.69 9.80
CA TYR A 199 12.14 3.41 10.32
C TYR A 199 11.03 3.60 9.27
N PHE A 200 11.00 4.76 8.60
CA PHE A 200 9.91 5.13 7.70
C PHE A 200 9.87 4.36 6.39
N GLN A 201 10.98 3.71 6.00
CA GLN A 201 10.95 2.80 4.87
C GLN A 201 9.93 1.67 5.06
N GLU A 202 9.59 1.25 6.30
CA GLU A 202 8.59 0.20 6.51
C GLU A 202 7.34 0.69 7.25
N ALA A 203 7.45 1.78 8.01
CA ALA A 203 6.34 2.33 8.79
C ALA A 203 5.34 3.15 7.94
N ALA A 204 5.80 3.78 6.85
CA ALA A 204 4.98 4.65 6.01
C ALA A 204 4.67 4.03 4.63
N PRO A 205 3.60 4.49 3.94
CA PRO A 205 3.41 4.19 2.52
C PRO A 205 4.59 4.68 1.68
N PHE A 206 4.78 4.10 0.50
CA PHE A 206 5.89 4.43 -0.41
C PHE A 206 7.28 4.15 0.17
N GLY A 207 7.37 3.14 1.03
CA GLY A 207 8.60 2.72 1.70
C GLY A 207 9.78 2.42 0.77
N CYS A 208 9.50 2.09 -0.50
CA CYS A 208 10.52 1.93 -1.53
C CYS A 208 11.40 3.17 -1.72
N ILE A 209 10.87 4.37 -1.43
CA ILE A 209 11.63 5.63 -1.46
C ILE A 209 12.71 5.59 -0.38
N GLY A 210 12.33 5.27 0.86
CA GLY A 210 13.29 5.15 1.97
C GLY A 210 14.34 4.08 1.70
N SER A 211 13.92 2.91 1.21
CA SER A 211 14.84 1.85 0.81
C SER A 211 15.82 2.28 -0.30
N THR A 212 15.37 3.11 -1.26
CA THR A 212 16.25 3.63 -2.33
C THR A 212 17.23 4.68 -1.80
N ILE A 213 16.83 5.48 -0.81
CA ILE A 213 17.72 6.43 -0.12
C ILE A 213 18.82 5.66 0.62
N LEU A 214 18.47 4.59 1.34
CA LEU A 214 19.45 3.76 2.06
C LEU A 214 20.42 3.06 1.11
N ASP A 215 19.95 2.51 -0.01
CA ASP A 215 20.82 1.95 -1.05
C ASP A 215 21.85 2.97 -1.55
N ARG A 216 21.44 4.24 -1.76
CA ARG A 216 22.36 5.32 -2.19
C ARG A 216 23.44 5.59 -1.16
N GLN A 217 23.15 5.43 0.13
CA GLN A 217 24.07 5.66 1.23
C GLN A 217 24.87 4.42 1.64
N ASP A 218 24.69 3.30 0.93
CA ASP A 218 25.23 1.98 1.32
C ASP A 218 24.87 1.59 2.76
N GLU A 219 23.67 1.98 3.19
CA GLU A 219 23.14 1.76 4.53
C GLU A 219 22.02 0.71 4.50
N CYS A 220 21.76 0.09 5.65
CA CYS A 220 20.61 -0.80 5.81
C CYS A 220 19.92 -0.57 7.16
N ASN A 221 18.67 -1.04 7.29
CA ASN A 221 17.99 -1.00 8.58
C ASN A 221 18.48 -2.13 9.49
N ASP A 222 19.20 -1.72 10.51
CA ASP A 222 19.81 -2.49 11.58
C ASP A 222 19.22 -2.14 12.96
N LEU A 223 18.32 -1.16 13.03
CA LEU A 223 17.78 -0.62 14.28
C LEU A 223 16.35 -1.09 14.57
N PHE A 224 15.52 -1.25 13.54
CA PHE A 224 14.08 -1.45 13.70
C PHE A 224 13.61 -2.81 13.19
N GLN A 225 12.74 -3.45 13.97
CA GLN A 225 12.05 -4.68 13.59
C GLN A 225 10.54 -4.48 13.66
N PHE A 226 9.83 -5.08 12.70
CA PHE A 226 8.39 -4.87 12.53
C PHE A 226 7.61 -6.17 12.79
N LYS A 227 6.80 -6.17 13.85
CA LYS A 227 5.96 -7.33 14.23
C LYS A 227 4.80 -7.56 13.26
N HIS A 228 4.15 -6.49 12.81
CA HIS A 228 2.99 -6.54 11.91
C HIS A 228 3.31 -5.83 10.60
N HIS A 229 4.16 -6.45 9.79
CA HIS A 229 4.65 -5.87 8.54
C HIS A 229 3.83 -6.36 7.34
N PHE A 230 3.07 -5.45 6.71
CA PHE A 230 2.30 -5.74 5.50
C PHE A 230 3.11 -5.47 4.22
N ILE A 231 4.14 -6.29 3.96
CA ILE A 231 5.06 -6.13 2.82
C ILE A 231 4.36 -5.97 1.45
N VAL A 232 3.18 -6.56 1.29
CA VAL A 232 2.40 -6.59 0.05
C VAL A 232 1.88 -5.21 -0.37
N HIS A 233 1.84 -4.25 0.55
CA HIS A 233 1.41 -2.88 0.30
C HIS A 233 2.19 -2.21 -0.83
N THR A 234 3.48 -2.55 -0.98
CA THR A 234 4.30 -1.94 -2.04
C THR A 234 3.83 -2.30 -3.44
N LEU A 235 3.13 -3.42 -3.62
CA LEU A 235 2.54 -3.78 -4.90
C LEU A 235 1.36 -2.87 -5.26
N GLU A 236 0.79 -2.15 -4.30
CA GLU A 236 -0.32 -1.19 -4.49
C GLU A 236 0.16 0.25 -4.57
N ASP A 237 1.43 0.54 -4.24
CA ASP A 237 1.92 1.91 -4.07
C ASP A 237 1.77 2.77 -5.34
N GLY A 238 1.97 2.22 -6.54
CA GLY A 238 1.73 2.97 -7.78
C GLY A 238 0.28 3.45 -7.92
N ILE A 239 -0.68 2.56 -7.66
CA ILE A 239 -2.12 2.88 -7.68
C ILE A 239 -2.47 3.86 -6.56
N LEU A 240 -1.87 3.68 -5.39
CA LEU A 240 -2.04 4.59 -4.27
C LEU A 240 -1.54 6.00 -4.61
N ALA A 241 -0.39 6.14 -5.28
CA ALA A 241 0.17 7.44 -5.69
C ALA A 241 -0.79 8.19 -6.63
N ASP A 242 -1.35 7.52 -7.63
CA ASP A 242 -2.32 8.10 -8.56
C ASP A 242 -3.58 8.58 -7.82
N ILE A 243 -4.08 7.77 -6.89
CA ILE A 243 -5.26 8.10 -6.09
C ILE A 243 -4.98 9.28 -5.16
N LEU A 244 -3.85 9.29 -4.44
CA LEU A 244 -3.51 10.39 -3.53
C LEU A 244 -3.30 11.70 -4.31
N THR A 245 -2.75 11.62 -5.52
CA THR A 245 -2.66 12.78 -6.42
C THR A 245 -4.05 13.31 -6.76
N ALA A 246 -4.98 12.42 -7.14
CA ALA A 246 -6.36 12.80 -7.42
C ALA A 246 -7.09 13.41 -6.20
N VAL A 247 -6.87 12.86 -5.00
CA VAL A 247 -7.41 13.40 -3.73
C VAL A 247 -6.85 14.79 -3.45
N ARG A 248 -5.52 14.97 -3.57
CA ARG A 248 -4.85 16.26 -3.36
C ARG A 248 -5.34 17.33 -4.32
N GLU A 249 -5.52 16.97 -5.59
CA GLU A 249 -5.99 17.86 -6.65
C GLU A 249 -7.53 17.96 -6.72
N LYS A 250 -8.26 17.28 -5.83
CA LYS A 250 -9.73 17.23 -5.77
C LYS A 250 -10.36 16.84 -7.10
N ARG A 251 -9.75 15.88 -7.81
CA ARG A 251 -10.18 15.39 -9.12
C ARG A 251 -11.04 14.13 -9.01
N MET A 252 -11.93 13.95 -9.99
CA MET A 252 -12.55 12.65 -10.20
C MET A 252 -11.54 11.66 -10.76
N ILE A 253 -11.82 10.37 -10.58
CA ILE A 253 -11.03 9.30 -11.20
C ILE A 253 -11.93 8.35 -11.98
N ARG A 254 -11.35 7.76 -13.02
CA ARG A 254 -11.82 6.52 -13.63
C ARG A 254 -10.84 5.42 -13.28
N PHE A 255 -11.34 4.27 -12.86
CA PHE A 255 -10.48 3.14 -12.52
C PHE A 255 -11.07 1.82 -12.95
N GLU A 256 -10.19 0.85 -13.16
CA GLU A 256 -10.54 -0.53 -13.47
C GLU A 256 -10.44 -1.38 -12.21
N ASN A 257 -11.51 -2.10 -11.91
CA ASN A 257 -11.62 -2.98 -10.75
C ASN A 257 -11.79 -4.42 -11.23
N LYS A 258 -10.79 -5.25 -10.94
CA LYS A 258 -10.77 -6.67 -11.27
C LYS A 258 -11.30 -7.48 -10.08
N SER A 259 -12.46 -8.08 -10.27
CA SER A 259 -13.07 -8.95 -9.27
C SER A 259 -12.21 -10.19 -9.03
N SER A 260 -11.81 -10.41 -7.78
CA SER A 260 -11.10 -11.63 -7.39
C SER A 260 -11.96 -12.89 -7.48
N ARG A 261 -13.29 -12.76 -7.42
CA ARG A 261 -14.25 -13.89 -7.47
C ARG A 261 -14.63 -14.31 -8.88
N SER A 262 -14.90 -13.34 -9.75
CA SER A 262 -15.41 -13.60 -11.10
C SER A 262 -14.38 -13.37 -12.21
N GLY A 263 -13.22 -12.79 -11.89
CA GLY A 263 -12.21 -12.39 -12.87
C GLY A 263 -12.64 -11.23 -13.78
N GLN A 264 -13.89 -10.77 -13.66
CA GLN A 264 -14.45 -9.69 -14.47
C GLN A 264 -13.82 -8.36 -14.09
N VAL A 265 -13.48 -7.58 -15.12
CA VAL A 265 -13.00 -6.22 -14.98
C VAL A 265 -14.18 -5.28 -15.18
N SER A 266 -14.45 -4.45 -14.19
CA SER A 266 -15.46 -3.40 -14.28
C SER A 266 -14.79 -2.03 -14.21
N THR A 267 -15.25 -1.11 -15.05
CA THR A 267 -14.78 0.27 -15.04
C THR A 267 -15.75 1.11 -14.26
N LEU A 268 -15.23 1.87 -13.29
CA LEU A 268 -16.02 2.75 -12.44
C LEU A 268 -15.44 4.15 -12.49
N SER A 269 -16.29 5.16 -12.34
CA SER A 269 -15.90 6.55 -12.19
C SER A 269 -16.48 7.14 -10.92
N GLY A 270 -15.71 7.95 -10.20
CA GLY A 270 -16.15 8.55 -8.95
C GLY A 270 -15.15 9.51 -8.34
N VAL A 271 -15.53 10.09 -7.21
CA VAL A 271 -14.73 11.04 -6.44
C VAL A 271 -13.96 10.26 -5.38
N PRO A 272 -12.63 10.11 -5.46
CA PRO A 272 -11.84 9.48 -4.41
C PRO A 272 -11.75 10.41 -3.20
N LEU A 273 -11.88 9.88 -1.97
CA LEU A 273 -11.96 10.71 -0.77
C LEU A 273 -10.93 10.34 0.28
N LYS A 274 -10.80 9.06 0.60
CA LYS A 274 -9.91 8.60 1.68
C LYS A 274 -9.49 7.15 1.45
N ILE A 275 -8.32 6.80 1.99
CA ILE A 275 -7.87 5.41 2.08
C ILE A 275 -8.19 4.90 3.49
N PHE A 276 -8.94 3.81 3.56
CA PHE A 276 -9.18 3.09 4.80
C PHE A 276 -8.26 1.88 4.89
N VAL A 277 -7.67 1.67 6.06
CA VAL A 277 -6.76 0.55 6.33
C VAL A 277 -7.35 -0.30 7.45
N SER A 278 -7.55 -1.58 7.20
CA SER A 278 -7.98 -2.51 8.24
C SER A 278 -6.86 -2.72 9.25
N THR A 279 -7.15 -2.47 10.53
CA THR A 279 -6.19 -2.70 11.63
C THR A 279 -5.91 -4.17 11.87
N GLN A 280 -6.82 -5.07 11.49
CA GLN A 280 -6.66 -6.52 11.69
C GLN A 280 -5.85 -7.17 10.56
N THR A 281 -6.15 -6.83 9.31
CA THR A 281 -5.60 -7.55 8.15
C THR A 281 -4.63 -6.70 7.33
N GLY A 282 -4.47 -5.41 7.68
CA GLY A 282 -3.70 -4.44 6.89
C GLY A 282 -4.31 -4.11 5.52
N ARG A 283 -5.49 -4.61 5.18
CA ARG A 283 -6.08 -4.46 3.84
C ARG A 283 -6.45 -2.99 3.62
N ARG A 284 -6.07 -2.44 2.46
CA ARG A 284 -6.33 -1.04 2.08
C ARG A 284 -7.55 -0.95 1.15
N TYR A 285 -8.39 0.05 1.38
CA TYR A 285 -9.61 0.31 0.62
C TYR A 285 -9.65 1.77 0.21
N LEU A 286 -9.97 2.02 -1.06
CA LEU A 286 -10.33 3.33 -1.57
C LEU A 286 -11.80 3.59 -1.24
N CYS A 287 -12.05 4.59 -0.39
CA CYS A 287 -13.36 5.17 -0.19
C CYS A 287 -13.60 6.24 -1.25
N LEU A 288 -14.66 6.04 -2.04
CA LEU A 288 -15.05 6.95 -3.09
C LEU A 288 -16.56 7.18 -3.09
N TYR A 289 -16.98 8.33 -3.59
CA TYR A 289 -18.36 8.61 -3.91
C TYR A 289 -18.62 8.33 -5.38
N LEU A 290 -19.72 7.62 -5.67
CA LEU A 290 -20.15 7.30 -7.02
C LEU A 290 -21.33 8.21 -7.38
N PRO A 291 -21.14 9.28 -8.19
CA PRO A 291 -22.19 10.24 -8.50
C PRO A 291 -23.40 9.60 -9.17
N GLU A 292 -23.17 8.67 -10.10
CA GLU A 292 -24.21 7.94 -10.83
C GLU A 292 -25.15 7.16 -9.90
N ARG A 293 -24.61 6.66 -8.78
CA ARG A 293 -25.36 5.85 -7.80
C ARG A 293 -25.74 6.64 -6.55
N ARG A 294 -25.32 7.91 -6.47
CA ARG A 294 -25.49 8.80 -5.30
C ARG A 294 -25.13 8.12 -3.97
N ARG A 295 -24.01 7.39 -3.94
CA ARG A 295 -23.61 6.61 -2.76
C ARG A 295 -22.10 6.54 -2.59
N PHE A 296 -21.68 6.32 -1.36
CA PHE A 296 -20.32 5.92 -1.05
C PHE A 296 -20.10 4.45 -1.38
N SER A 297 -18.88 4.12 -1.76
CA SER A 297 -18.45 2.77 -2.06
C SER A 297 -16.99 2.61 -1.66
N ASN A 298 -16.63 1.40 -1.23
CA ASN A 298 -15.25 1.04 -0.94
C ASN A 298 -14.78 -0.01 -1.94
N SER A 299 -13.64 0.26 -2.58
CA SER A 299 -12.96 -0.69 -3.48
C SER A 299 -11.62 -1.06 -2.88
N ARG A 300 -11.29 -2.35 -2.84
CA ARG A 300 -9.98 -2.80 -2.34
C ARG A 300 -8.86 -2.33 -3.28
N LEU A 301 -7.76 -1.82 -2.74
CA LEU A 301 -6.63 -1.35 -3.56
C LEU A 301 -5.97 -2.48 -4.35
N ASP A 302 -5.87 -3.69 -3.77
CA ASP A 302 -5.36 -4.88 -4.46
C ASP A 302 -6.19 -5.31 -5.70
N SER A 303 -7.41 -4.80 -5.81
CA SER A 303 -8.34 -5.12 -6.91
C SER A 303 -8.38 -4.04 -7.98
N ILE A 304 -7.78 -2.87 -7.71
CA ILE A 304 -7.66 -1.78 -8.68
C ILE A 304 -6.42 -2.03 -9.54
N THR A 305 -6.60 -2.10 -10.85
CA THR A 305 -5.52 -2.40 -11.80
C THR A 305 -4.96 -1.17 -12.49
N ARG A 306 -5.79 -0.14 -12.70
CA ARG A 306 -5.43 1.11 -13.38
C ARG A 306 -6.29 2.26 -12.87
N VAL A 307 -5.70 3.45 -12.78
CA VAL A 307 -6.37 4.71 -12.42
C VAL A 307 -6.08 5.75 -13.50
N THR A 308 -7.05 6.60 -13.78
CA THR A 308 -6.93 7.74 -14.68
C THR A 308 -7.58 8.95 -14.03
N LEU A 309 -6.81 10.03 -13.90
CA LEU A 309 -7.31 11.30 -13.37
C LEU A 309 -8.25 11.96 -14.40
N LEU A 310 -9.40 12.40 -13.92
CA LEU A 310 -10.39 13.14 -14.70
C LEU A 310 -10.41 14.61 -14.28
N GLU A 311 -11.43 15.35 -14.70
CA GLU A 311 -11.63 16.75 -14.35
C GLU A 311 -11.74 17.01 -12.82
N PRO A 312 -11.39 18.23 -12.36
CA PRO A 312 -11.64 18.68 -11.00
C PRO A 312 -13.12 18.54 -10.61
N CYS A 313 -13.38 18.08 -9.39
CA CYS A 313 -14.72 17.88 -8.86
C CYS A 313 -15.20 19.15 -8.13
N ALA A 314 -16.24 19.80 -8.66
CA ALA A 314 -16.79 21.03 -8.08
C ALA A 314 -17.41 20.84 -6.69
N PHE A 315 -18.00 19.66 -6.43
CA PHE A 315 -18.73 19.35 -5.19
C PHE A 315 -17.92 18.48 -4.21
N TYR A 316 -16.59 18.45 -4.35
CA TYR A 316 -15.69 17.60 -3.55
C TYR A 316 -15.88 17.80 -2.03
N GLU A 317 -15.92 19.06 -1.58
CA GLU A 317 -16.02 19.41 -0.17
C GLU A 317 -17.37 19.01 0.46
N GLU A 318 -18.45 19.08 -0.31
CA GLU A 318 -19.78 18.65 0.15
C GLU A 318 -19.78 17.15 0.41
N VAL A 319 -19.28 16.38 -0.56
CA VAL A 319 -19.19 14.92 -0.46
C VAL A 319 -18.25 14.49 0.66
N LEU A 320 -17.15 15.21 0.89
CA LEU A 320 -16.25 14.93 2.01
C LEU A 320 -16.94 15.15 3.36
N ARG A 321 -17.70 16.24 3.52
CA ARG A 321 -18.50 16.47 4.73
C ARG A 321 -19.55 15.39 4.95
N ASP A 322 -20.22 14.94 3.89
CA ASP A 322 -21.19 13.86 3.97
C ASP A 322 -20.53 12.53 4.34
N LEU A 323 -19.30 12.28 3.87
CA LEU A 323 -18.52 11.13 4.29
C LEU A 323 -18.22 11.19 5.78
N GLU A 324 -17.72 12.31 6.31
CA GLU A 324 -17.39 12.42 7.74
C GLU A 324 -18.60 12.15 8.64
N LYS A 325 -19.79 12.65 8.28
CA LYS A 325 -21.04 12.36 9.00
C LYS A 325 -21.43 10.88 8.98
N ASN A 326 -21.12 10.17 7.89
CA ASN A 326 -21.51 8.79 7.70
C ASN A 326 -20.53 7.79 8.34
N LYS A 327 -19.29 8.19 8.64
CA LYS A 327 -18.28 7.26 9.16
C LYS A 327 -18.64 6.60 10.48
N GLU A 328 -19.31 7.33 11.39
CA GLU A 328 -19.71 6.81 12.70
C GLU A 328 -20.70 5.64 12.59
N LYS A 329 -21.42 5.56 11.47
CA LYS A 329 -22.41 4.53 11.16
C LYS A 329 -21.81 3.32 10.42
N CYS A 330 -20.52 3.36 10.10
CA CYS A 330 -19.80 2.24 9.51
C CYS A 330 -19.16 1.40 10.61
N TRP A 331 -19.53 0.11 10.69
CA TRP A 331 -18.84 -0.81 11.62
C TRP A 331 -17.39 -1.09 11.17
N GLY A 332 -17.20 -1.29 9.86
CA GLY A 332 -15.91 -1.48 9.21
C GLY A 332 -15.72 -0.49 8.06
N VAL A 333 -15.72 -1.02 6.83
CA VAL A 333 -15.52 -0.22 5.61
C VAL A 333 -16.70 -0.37 4.64
N SER A 334 -17.81 -0.99 5.02
CA SER A 334 -18.95 -1.17 4.14
C SER A 334 -19.98 -0.06 4.35
N PHE A 335 -20.56 0.42 3.25
CA PHE A 335 -21.74 1.29 3.23
C PHE A 335 -23.01 0.51 2.88
N GLY A 336 -22.98 -0.81 3.03
CA GLY A 336 -24.13 -1.68 2.81
C GLY A 336 -24.49 -1.91 1.35
N SER A 337 -25.57 -2.66 1.17
CA SER A 337 -26.20 -2.88 -0.14
C SER A 337 -27.14 -1.72 -0.48
N GLY A 338 -27.33 -1.42 -1.77
CA GLY A 338 -28.15 -0.28 -2.19
C GLY A 338 -29.64 -0.34 -1.81
N THR A 339 -30.08 -1.43 -1.18
CA THR A 339 -31.47 -1.73 -0.80
C THR A 339 -31.84 -1.31 0.63
N SER A 340 -30.89 -1.21 1.56
CA SER A 340 -31.16 -0.77 2.94
C SER A 340 -30.32 0.46 3.25
N ARG A 341 -30.95 1.52 3.77
CA ARG A 341 -30.23 2.75 4.12
C ARG A 341 -29.47 2.61 5.45
N MET A 342 -30.04 1.86 6.39
CA MET A 342 -29.48 1.59 7.71
C MET A 342 -30.09 0.27 8.22
N GLU A 343 -29.26 -0.53 8.87
CA GLU A 343 -29.61 -1.81 9.46
C GLU A 343 -29.49 -1.69 10.99
N GLU A 344 -30.47 -2.24 11.70
CA GLU A 344 -30.50 -2.24 13.16
C GLU A 344 -30.17 -3.63 13.66
N VAL A 345 -29.44 -3.68 14.78
CA VAL A 345 -29.12 -4.91 15.49
C VAL A 345 -29.39 -4.72 16.97
N CYS A 346 -29.92 -5.77 17.59
CA CYS A 346 -30.18 -5.86 19.01
C CYS A 346 -29.66 -7.20 19.51
N ILE A 347 -28.75 -7.19 20.48
CA ILE A 347 -28.12 -8.37 21.03
C ILE A 347 -28.34 -8.38 22.53
N LYS A 348 -28.98 -9.43 23.03
CA LYS A 348 -29.12 -9.67 24.46
C LYS A 348 -28.00 -10.58 24.94
N LEU A 349 -27.26 -10.13 25.94
CA LEU A 349 -26.08 -10.80 26.47
C LEU A 349 -26.25 -11.12 27.95
N TYR A 350 -25.83 -12.31 28.36
CA TYR A 350 -25.60 -12.68 29.74
C TYR A 350 -24.10 -12.59 30.05
N ILE A 351 -23.71 -11.75 30.99
CA ILE A 351 -22.32 -11.55 31.41
C ILE A 351 -22.31 -11.51 32.93
N ASP A 352 -21.57 -12.43 33.56
CA ASP A 352 -21.41 -12.47 35.02
C ASP A 352 -20.53 -11.29 35.46
N GLU A 353 -21.10 -10.30 36.15
CA GLU A 353 -20.42 -9.06 36.52
C GLU A 353 -19.28 -9.29 37.52
N GLU A 354 -19.37 -10.32 38.37
CA GLU A 354 -18.35 -10.63 39.36
C GLU A 354 -17.19 -11.42 38.76
N LYS A 355 -17.49 -12.40 37.91
CA LYS A 355 -16.47 -13.30 37.33
C LYS A 355 -15.90 -12.82 36.00
N GLU A 356 -16.66 -12.02 35.25
CA GLU A 356 -16.33 -11.62 33.88
C GLU A 356 -16.30 -10.09 33.63
N PRO A 357 -15.77 -9.25 34.56
CA PRO A 357 -15.77 -7.79 34.37
C PRO A 357 -14.97 -7.36 33.13
N TYR A 358 -13.98 -8.16 32.70
CA TYR A 358 -13.21 -7.93 31.49
C TYR A 358 -14.04 -8.07 30.20
N ILE A 359 -15.06 -8.93 30.18
CA ILE A 359 -15.98 -9.08 29.03
C ILE A 359 -16.88 -7.85 28.91
N LEU A 360 -17.40 -7.35 30.03
CA LEU A 360 -18.20 -6.14 30.05
C LEU A 360 -17.40 -4.92 29.59
N ASN A 361 -16.18 -4.74 30.12
CA ASN A 361 -15.27 -3.69 29.65
C ASN A 361 -14.96 -3.80 28.16
N ARG A 362 -14.81 -5.03 27.66
CA ARG A 362 -14.60 -5.30 26.23
C ARG A 362 -15.82 -4.92 25.40
N LEU A 363 -17.03 -5.24 25.86
CA LEU A 363 -18.27 -4.85 25.18
C LEU A 363 -18.36 -3.32 25.02
N TYR A 364 -18.08 -2.56 26.08
CA TYR A 364 -18.06 -1.09 26.02
C TYR A 364 -16.97 -0.53 25.09
N ARG A 365 -15.75 -1.10 25.13
CA ARG A 365 -14.63 -0.61 24.31
C ARG A 365 -14.76 -0.96 22.83
N GLU A 366 -15.27 -2.15 22.51
CA GLU A 366 -15.33 -2.69 21.14
C GLU A 366 -16.69 -2.49 20.47
N GLY A 367 -17.72 -2.01 21.19
CA GLY A 367 -19.09 -1.86 20.70
C GLY A 367 -19.31 -0.78 19.62
N ARG A 368 -18.28 -0.01 19.25
CA ARG A 368 -18.18 0.92 18.11
C ARG A 368 -19.49 1.65 17.76
N GLY A 369 -19.90 2.59 18.60
CA GLY A 369 -21.08 3.44 18.35
C GLY A 369 -22.43 2.78 18.66
N GLY A 370 -22.46 1.51 19.08
CA GLY A 370 -23.65 0.92 19.68
C GLY A 370 -23.83 1.34 21.14
N GLU A 371 -25.09 1.38 21.56
CA GLU A 371 -25.51 1.67 22.93
C GLU A 371 -25.60 0.37 23.73
N ILE A 372 -25.16 0.43 24.99
CA ILE A 372 -25.20 -0.71 25.90
C ILE A 372 -26.03 -0.33 27.12
N MET A 373 -27.10 -1.07 27.36
CA MET A 373 -28.02 -0.87 28.48
C MET A 373 -28.04 -2.10 29.37
N LYS A 374 -27.89 -1.91 30.69
CA LYS A 374 -28.12 -2.98 31.67
C LYS A 374 -29.62 -3.18 31.86
N ILE A 375 -30.15 -4.34 31.48
CA ILE A 375 -31.58 -4.66 31.66
C ILE A 375 -31.83 -5.20 33.07
N ARG A 376 -30.98 -6.12 33.52
CA ARG A 376 -31.06 -6.80 34.83
C ARG A 376 -29.65 -7.16 35.30
N GLU A 377 -29.56 -7.71 36.51
CA GLU A 377 -28.33 -8.35 36.99
C GLU A 377 -27.82 -9.37 35.97
N ASN A 378 -26.54 -9.23 35.61
CA ASN A 378 -25.86 -10.04 34.59
C ASN A 378 -26.48 -10.03 33.18
N GLN A 379 -27.45 -9.15 32.88
CA GLN A 379 -28.10 -9.09 31.56
C GLN A 379 -27.97 -7.71 30.92
N PHE A 380 -27.36 -7.68 29.74
CA PHE A 380 -27.07 -6.47 28.99
C PHE A 380 -27.75 -6.52 27.61
N LEU A 381 -28.20 -5.36 27.15
CA LEU A 381 -28.70 -5.14 25.80
C LEU A 381 -27.70 -4.29 25.05
N TYR A 382 -27.25 -4.78 23.91
CA TYR A 382 -26.50 -4.01 22.94
C TYR A 382 -27.42 -3.66 21.78
N THR A 383 -27.54 -2.37 21.45
CA THR A 383 -28.31 -1.88 20.30
C THR A 383 -27.47 -0.97 19.43
N GLY A 384 -27.59 -1.09 18.12
CA GLY A 384 -26.91 -0.16 17.23
C GLY A 384 -27.49 -0.12 15.82
N THR A 385 -27.21 0.97 15.12
CA THR A 385 -27.71 1.23 13.77
C THR A 385 -26.52 1.49 12.84
N PHE A 386 -26.33 0.62 11.86
CA PHE A 386 -25.14 0.61 10.99
C PHE A 386 -25.51 0.49 9.51
N PHE A 387 -24.60 0.85 8.61
CA PHE A 387 -24.82 0.63 7.17
C PHE A 387 -24.81 -0.84 6.75
N ASP A 388 -24.03 -1.68 7.43
CA ASP A 388 -23.86 -3.10 7.11
C ASP A 388 -23.59 -3.92 8.37
N THR A 389 -24.62 -4.58 8.89
CA THR A 389 -24.52 -5.46 10.06
C THR A 389 -23.77 -6.76 9.77
N ASN A 390 -23.53 -7.12 8.51
CA ASN A 390 -22.73 -8.31 8.21
C ASN A 390 -21.24 -8.10 8.56
N GLU A 391 -20.74 -6.85 8.60
CA GLU A 391 -19.35 -6.57 9.02
C GLU A 391 -19.09 -6.85 10.50
N MET A 392 -20.12 -6.77 11.35
CA MET A 392 -19.97 -6.99 12.79
C MET A 392 -20.05 -8.45 13.22
N LEU A 393 -20.48 -9.36 12.35
CA LEU A 393 -20.74 -10.75 12.75
C LEU A 393 -19.50 -11.43 13.33
N SER A 394 -18.30 -11.11 12.84
CA SER A 394 -17.06 -11.63 13.41
C SER A 394 -16.85 -11.18 14.86
N TRP A 395 -17.22 -9.94 15.20
CA TRP A 395 -17.18 -9.42 16.57
C TRP A 395 -18.28 -10.07 17.43
N VAL A 396 -19.50 -10.15 16.93
CA VAL A 396 -20.63 -10.83 17.59
C VAL A 396 -20.26 -12.26 17.99
N LYS A 397 -19.65 -13.02 17.07
CA LYS A 397 -19.21 -14.40 17.33
C LYS A 397 -18.20 -14.53 18.46
N THR A 398 -17.45 -13.47 18.81
CA THR A 398 -16.52 -13.53 19.95
C THR A 398 -17.23 -13.56 21.30
N PHE A 399 -18.55 -13.30 21.35
CA PHE A 399 -19.40 -13.42 22.54
C PHE A 399 -20.24 -14.71 22.52
N THR A 400 -19.88 -15.69 21.67
CA THR A 400 -20.56 -17.00 21.66
C THR A 400 -20.56 -17.62 23.06
N GLY A 401 -21.70 -18.20 23.46
CA GLY A 401 -21.94 -18.72 24.82
C GLY A 401 -22.48 -17.69 25.81
N ARG A 402 -22.41 -16.38 25.49
CA ARG A 402 -22.99 -15.29 26.29
C ARG A 402 -24.19 -14.62 25.62
N ILE A 403 -24.35 -14.80 24.31
CA ILE A 403 -25.49 -14.26 23.57
C ILE A 403 -26.72 -15.11 23.90
N MET A 404 -27.73 -14.46 24.49
CA MET A 404 -29.03 -15.06 24.79
C MET A 404 -29.98 -14.97 23.61
N ASP A 405 -29.97 -13.83 22.91
CA ASP A 405 -30.84 -13.54 21.78
C ASP A 405 -30.18 -12.53 20.86
N ILE A 406 -30.47 -12.61 19.57
CA ILE A 406 -30.01 -11.66 18.56
C ILE A 406 -31.12 -11.39 17.54
N GLN A 407 -31.43 -10.12 17.37
CA GLN A 407 -32.46 -9.63 16.46
C GLN A 407 -31.87 -8.51 15.59
N GLY A 408 -32.44 -8.30 14.42
CA GLY A 408 -32.03 -7.21 13.56
C GLY A 408 -32.83 -7.13 12.27
N THR A 409 -32.71 -6.00 11.57
CA THR A 409 -33.46 -5.78 10.33
C THR A 409 -32.87 -6.54 9.14
N ASN A 410 -31.58 -6.90 9.19
CA ASN A 410 -30.96 -7.77 8.19
C ASN A 410 -31.09 -9.24 8.58
N ILE A 411 -32.23 -9.83 8.20
CA ILE A 411 -32.56 -11.23 8.48
C ILE A 411 -31.48 -12.20 7.97
N PHE A 412 -30.83 -11.89 6.84
CA PHE A 412 -29.79 -12.75 6.28
C PHE A 412 -28.54 -12.80 7.16
N SER A 413 -28.10 -11.64 7.68
CA SER A 413 -26.97 -11.56 8.63
C SER A 413 -27.25 -12.34 9.90
N ILE A 414 -28.47 -12.21 10.45
CA ILE A 414 -28.88 -12.94 11.66
C ILE A 414 -28.91 -14.45 11.39
N ALA A 415 -29.63 -14.88 10.34
CA ALA A 415 -29.73 -16.29 9.98
C ALA A 415 -28.37 -16.95 9.72
N LYS A 416 -27.42 -16.19 9.17
CA LYS A 416 -26.04 -16.65 8.95
C LYS A 416 -25.32 -16.95 10.26
N VAL A 417 -25.41 -16.06 11.26
CA VAL A 417 -24.78 -16.30 12.58
C VAL A 417 -25.44 -17.46 13.29
N THR A 418 -26.77 -17.53 13.27
CA THR A 418 -27.51 -18.65 13.88
C THR A 418 -27.09 -19.98 13.26
N ARG A 419 -27.03 -20.07 11.92
CA ARG A 419 -26.57 -21.27 11.22
C ARG A 419 -25.12 -21.64 11.54
N ASP A 420 -24.25 -20.64 11.70
CA ASP A 420 -22.86 -20.88 12.08
C ASP A 420 -22.76 -21.48 13.50
N TRP A 421 -23.63 -21.07 14.43
CA TRP A 421 -23.73 -21.69 15.76
C TRP A 421 -24.34 -23.09 15.71
N GLU A 422 -25.41 -23.31 14.93
CA GLU A 422 -26.01 -24.65 14.73
C GLU A 422 -24.96 -25.64 14.23
N LYS A 423 -24.20 -25.28 13.19
CA LYS A 423 -23.11 -26.12 12.67
C LYS A 423 -21.99 -26.36 13.69
N MET A 424 -21.66 -25.36 14.50
CA MET A 424 -20.69 -25.53 15.58
C MET A 424 -21.21 -26.57 16.58
N TYR A 425 -22.48 -26.47 17.00
CA TYR A 425 -23.08 -27.48 17.89
C TYR A 425 -23.09 -28.87 17.26
N GLU A 426 -23.46 -29.02 15.98
CA GLU A 426 -23.39 -30.31 15.28
C GLU A 426 -21.98 -30.90 15.30
N MET A 427 -20.95 -30.09 15.06
CA MET A 427 -19.55 -30.56 15.02
C MET A 427 -19.01 -31.02 16.38
N TYR A 428 -19.38 -30.33 17.46
CA TYR A 428 -18.80 -30.58 18.80
C TYR A 428 -19.70 -31.40 19.72
N CYS A 429 -21.01 -31.43 19.48
CA CYS A 429 -22.00 -32.11 20.32
C CYS A 429 -22.82 -33.17 19.57
N GLY A 430 -22.66 -33.29 18.25
CA GLY A 430 -23.44 -34.24 17.42
C GLY A 430 -22.92 -35.68 17.38
N ASN A 431 -21.82 -36.00 18.08
CA ASN A 431 -21.24 -37.35 18.15
C ASN A 431 -21.45 -38.06 19.50
N GLU A 432 -22.48 -37.68 20.26
CA GLU A 432 -22.94 -38.49 21.38
C GLU A 432 -24.03 -39.46 20.88
N GLU A 433 -23.60 -40.59 20.28
CA GLU A 433 -24.36 -41.85 20.27
C GLU A 433 -23.66 -42.89 21.14
#